data_AF-A0A662DS76-F1
#
_entry.id   AF-A0A662DS76-F1
#
_cell.length_a   1.000
_cell.length_b   1.000
_cell.length_c   1.000
_cell.angle_alpha   90.00
_cell.angle_beta   90.00
_cell.angle_gamma   90.00
#
_symmetry.space_group_name_H-M   'P 1'
#
loop_
_entity.id
_entity.type
_entity.pdbx_description
1 polymer ?
#
loop_
_entity_poly.entity_id
_entity_poly.type
_entity_poly.pdbx_seq_one_letter_code
_entity_poly.pdbx_strand_id
1 'polypeptide(L)'
;MESKIVLLKDLGPNLPVGFGGTENEIIERPWTMKQERELGGIRDSERNQNVASFVSVVLSHLCSRIGPYDFEAMKEPERRVIVSKTLMPDVYYVYIWLRIQAIGNMLEMDLVCPQCNHSFIFTGDLLSTEVRVPEEGAERTWEYQLVKPFEIRGTKVESLILGPAYWSAIEPVSAGEFNTGEAKAALIRGSIREIPALDGPIALTLDELDDMVKIDIESISSGLEENRLGPDMSIEGKCPKCKREFKTAMDWGYDSFFSVSSRLNR
;
A
#
# COMPACT_ATOMS: atom_id res chain seq x y z
N MET A 1 4.49 18.41 0.43
CA MET A 1 3.04 18.32 0.69
C MET A 1 2.77 18.53 2.17
N GLU A 2 1.83 19.42 2.51
CA GLU A 2 1.42 19.63 3.90
C GLU A 2 0.57 18.45 4.39
N SER A 3 0.94 17.92 5.55
CA SER A 3 0.28 16.75 6.13
C SER A 3 0.49 16.72 7.64
N LYS A 4 -0.45 16.09 8.33
CA LYS A 4 -0.41 15.88 9.77
C LYS A 4 -0.30 14.38 10.08
N ILE A 5 0.28 14.07 11.24
CA ILE A 5 0.31 12.71 11.77
C ILE A 5 -0.85 12.56 12.75
N VAL A 6 -1.65 11.52 12.56
CA VAL A 6 -2.69 11.08 13.49
C VAL A 6 -2.46 9.62 13.84
N LEU A 7 -2.93 9.17 15.00
CA LEU A 7 -2.91 7.74 15.30
C LEU A 7 -4.10 7.06 14.64
N LEU A 8 -3.92 5.81 14.24
CA LEU A 8 -4.98 5.02 13.60
C LEU A 8 -6.26 4.98 14.44
N LYS A 9 -6.14 4.84 15.77
CA LYS A 9 -7.30 4.87 16.67
C LYS A 9 -8.12 6.17 16.61
N ASP A 10 -7.46 7.29 16.34
CA ASP A 10 -8.08 8.62 16.32
C ASP A 10 -8.73 8.89 14.96
N LEU A 11 -8.21 8.28 13.89
CA LEU A 11 -8.78 8.36 12.54
C LEU A 11 -9.99 7.42 12.37
N GLY A 12 -10.00 6.27 13.05
CA GLY A 12 -11.12 5.35 13.08
C GLY A 12 -11.40 4.71 11.71
N PRO A 13 -12.67 4.47 11.32
CA PRO A 13 -13.00 3.85 10.04
C PRO A 13 -12.86 4.81 8.84
N ASN A 14 -12.13 5.91 8.93
CA ASN A 14 -12.03 6.89 7.86
C ASN A 14 -10.75 6.70 7.04
N LEU A 15 -10.87 6.70 5.72
CA LEU A 15 -9.75 6.68 4.78
C LEU A 15 -8.84 7.92 5.01
N PRO A 16 -7.51 7.73 5.06
CA PRO A 16 -6.59 8.84 5.26
C PRO A 16 -6.59 9.84 4.11
N VAL A 17 -6.81 9.41 2.87
CA VAL A 17 -6.77 10.28 1.68
C VAL A 17 -8.13 10.41 1.02
N GLY A 18 -8.81 9.28 0.79
CA GLY A 18 -10.16 9.23 0.26
C GLY A 18 -10.27 9.58 -1.23
N PHE A 19 -11.50 9.58 -1.73
CA PHE A 19 -11.82 9.77 -3.17
C PHE A 19 -12.11 11.22 -3.58
N GLY A 20 -11.66 12.20 -2.78
CA GLY A 20 -11.88 13.63 -3.04
C GLY A 20 -13.30 14.13 -2.71
N GLY A 21 -14.12 13.32 -2.04
CA GLY A 21 -15.43 13.69 -1.50
C GLY A 21 -15.46 13.73 0.03
N THR A 22 -16.64 13.94 0.60
CA THR A 22 -16.87 13.91 2.06
C THR A 22 -16.99 12.51 2.63
N GLU A 23 -17.24 11.50 1.79
CA GLU A 23 -17.44 10.11 2.20
C GLU A 23 -16.12 9.34 2.18
N ASN A 24 -15.54 9.18 3.37
CA ASN A 24 -14.29 8.44 3.59
C ASN A 24 -14.48 7.21 4.47
N GLU A 25 -15.71 6.85 4.81
CA GLU A 25 -15.98 5.75 5.75
C GLU A 25 -15.69 4.37 5.12
N ILE A 26 -15.18 3.47 5.95
CA ILE A 26 -14.99 2.05 5.69
C ILE A 26 -16.07 1.31 6.46
N ILE A 27 -16.82 0.46 5.76
CA ILE A 27 -17.74 -0.47 6.41
C ILE A 27 -17.32 -1.89 6.02
N GLU A 28 -16.93 -2.67 6.99
CA GLU A 28 -16.60 -4.08 6.84
C GLU A 28 -17.83 -4.98 6.91
N ARG A 29 -17.71 -6.18 6.34
CA ARG A 29 -18.62 -7.30 6.55
C ARG A 29 -18.16 -8.10 7.76
N PRO A 30 -19.08 -8.78 8.47
CA PRO A 30 -18.70 -9.75 9.48
C PRO A 30 -17.80 -10.84 8.89
N TRP A 31 -16.57 -10.93 9.37
CA TRP A 31 -15.63 -11.97 8.95
C TRP A 31 -15.98 -13.29 9.65
N THR A 32 -16.76 -14.12 8.97
CA THR A 32 -17.21 -15.42 9.49
C THR A 32 -16.37 -16.56 8.93
N MET A 33 -16.47 -17.76 9.53
CA MET A 33 -15.87 -18.99 8.99
C MET A 33 -16.31 -19.31 7.55
N LYS A 34 -17.47 -18.83 7.11
CA LYS A 34 -17.90 -18.97 5.72
C LYS A 34 -17.00 -18.12 4.80
N GLN A 35 -16.79 -16.85 5.16
CA GLN A 35 -15.91 -15.94 4.41
C GLN A 35 -14.46 -16.45 4.42
N GLU A 36 -13.97 -16.95 5.56
CA GLU A 36 -12.64 -17.56 5.66
C GLU A 36 -12.44 -18.72 4.68
N ARG A 37 -13.43 -19.62 4.58
CA ARG A 37 -13.37 -20.74 3.62
C ARG A 37 -13.44 -20.27 2.17
N GLU A 38 -14.23 -19.25 1.88
CA GLU A 38 -14.34 -18.67 0.54
C GLU A 38 -13.00 -18.04 0.13
N LEU A 39 -12.37 -17.25 1.00
CA LEU A 39 -11.03 -16.69 0.78
C LEU A 39 -9.96 -17.78 0.64
N GLY A 40 -10.01 -18.82 1.48
CA GLY A 40 -9.10 -19.98 1.36
C GLY A 40 -9.23 -20.69 0.02
N GLY A 41 -10.47 -20.87 -0.47
CA GLY A 41 -10.74 -21.43 -1.79
C GLY A 41 -10.20 -20.57 -2.94
N ILE A 42 -10.40 -19.25 -2.86
CA ILE A 42 -9.87 -18.31 -3.86
C ILE A 42 -8.33 -18.37 -3.86
N ARG A 43 -7.71 -18.29 -2.68
CA ARG A 43 -6.25 -18.39 -2.54
C ARG A 43 -5.69 -19.68 -3.12
N ASP A 44 -6.36 -20.81 -2.90
CA ASP A 44 -5.94 -22.10 -3.45
C ASP A 44 -6.07 -22.16 -4.97
N SER A 45 -7.11 -21.53 -5.54
CA SER A 45 -7.25 -21.40 -7.00
C SER A 45 -6.28 -20.39 -7.62
N GLU A 46 -5.80 -19.43 -6.85
CA GLU A 46 -5.02 -18.28 -7.30
C GLU A 46 -3.61 -18.23 -6.68
N ARG A 47 -3.00 -19.39 -6.38
CA ARG A 47 -1.70 -19.51 -5.67
C ARG A 47 -0.52 -18.77 -6.30
N ASN A 48 -0.61 -18.42 -7.58
CA ASN A 48 0.42 -17.68 -8.30
C ASN A 48 0.22 -16.15 -8.25
N GLN A 49 -0.83 -15.66 -7.60
CA GLN A 49 -1.02 -14.23 -7.40
C GLN A 49 0.02 -13.67 -6.44
N ASN A 50 0.45 -12.44 -6.71
CA ASN A 50 1.22 -11.70 -5.73
C ASN A 50 0.34 -11.24 -4.57
N VAL A 51 1.01 -10.81 -3.51
CA VAL A 51 0.36 -10.38 -2.28
C VAL A 51 -0.58 -9.20 -2.55
N ALA A 52 -0.22 -8.27 -3.43
CA ALA A 52 -1.03 -7.10 -3.73
C ALA A 52 -2.38 -7.44 -4.39
N SER A 53 -2.38 -8.37 -5.35
CA SER A 53 -3.61 -8.88 -5.96
C SER A 53 -4.50 -9.57 -4.93
N PHE A 54 -3.91 -10.37 -4.03
CA PHE A 54 -4.70 -11.07 -3.02
C PHE A 54 -5.27 -10.12 -1.96
N VAL A 55 -4.56 -9.05 -1.61
CA VAL A 55 -5.13 -7.95 -0.79
C VAL A 55 -6.37 -7.38 -1.47
N SER A 56 -6.35 -7.13 -2.78
CA SER A 56 -7.53 -6.66 -3.52
C SER A 56 -8.70 -7.64 -3.42
N VAL A 57 -8.44 -8.95 -3.49
CA VAL A 57 -9.45 -9.99 -3.26
C VAL A 57 -10.05 -9.86 -1.87
N VAL A 58 -9.20 -9.84 -0.84
CA VAL A 58 -9.61 -9.76 0.58
C VAL A 58 -10.49 -8.53 0.81
N LEU A 59 -10.07 -7.34 0.36
CA LEU A 59 -10.83 -6.11 0.52
C LEU A 59 -12.14 -6.11 -0.28
N SER A 60 -12.13 -6.59 -1.52
CA SER A 60 -13.35 -6.69 -2.34
C SER A 60 -14.38 -7.69 -1.78
N HIS A 61 -13.92 -8.66 -1.01
CA HIS A 61 -14.73 -9.70 -0.41
C HIS A 61 -15.28 -9.27 0.97
N LEU A 62 -14.46 -8.61 1.78
CA LEU A 62 -14.76 -8.34 3.18
C LEU A 62 -15.19 -6.90 3.48
N CYS A 63 -15.10 -5.96 2.55
CA CYS A 63 -15.72 -4.64 2.70
C CYS A 63 -17.14 -4.63 2.11
N SER A 64 -18.10 -4.04 2.83
CA SER A 64 -19.41 -3.70 2.30
C SER A 64 -19.41 -2.30 1.70
N ARG A 65 -18.56 -1.38 2.19
CA ARG A 65 -18.37 -0.04 1.62
C ARG A 65 -16.92 0.45 1.80
N ILE A 66 -16.42 1.15 0.79
CA ILE A 66 -15.16 1.92 0.86
C ILE A 66 -15.41 3.30 0.26
N GLY A 67 -15.41 4.34 1.11
CA GLY A 67 -15.76 5.70 0.70
C GLY A 67 -17.16 5.76 0.07
N PRO A 68 -17.32 6.31 -1.16
CA PRO A 68 -18.62 6.43 -1.81
C PRO A 68 -19.12 5.13 -2.48
N TYR A 69 -18.34 4.04 -2.43
CA TYR A 69 -18.65 2.82 -3.18
C TYR A 69 -19.28 1.76 -2.28
N ASP A 70 -20.57 1.49 -2.53
CA ASP A 70 -21.31 0.37 -1.94
C ASP A 70 -20.97 -0.94 -2.68
N PHE A 71 -20.16 -1.79 -2.05
CA PHE A 71 -19.74 -3.06 -2.63
C PHE A 71 -20.89 -4.08 -2.63
N GLU A 72 -21.89 -3.99 -1.76
CA GLU A 72 -23.01 -4.93 -1.76
C GLU A 72 -23.85 -4.81 -3.03
N ALA A 73 -23.97 -3.60 -3.57
CA ALA A 73 -24.64 -3.31 -4.83
C ALA A 73 -23.81 -3.65 -6.09
N MET A 74 -22.51 -3.93 -5.93
CA MET A 74 -21.57 -4.17 -7.04
C MET A 74 -21.28 -5.66 -7.26
N LYS A 75 -20.94 -6.02 -8.51
CA LYS A 75 -20.38 -7.34 -8.84
C LYS A 75 -18.92 -7.44 -8.43
N GLU A 76 -18.43 -8.65 -8.20
CA GLU A 76 -17.04 -8.87 -7.77
C GLU A 76 -15.98 -8.21 -8.67
N PRO A 77 -16.04 -8.29 -10.02
CA PRO A 77 -15.05 -7.62 -10.87
C PRO A 77 -15.06 -6.10 -10.73
N GLU A 78 -16.23 -5.50 -10.49
CA GLU A 78 -16.36 -4.05 -10.29
C GLU A 78 -15.72 -3.64 -8.96
N ARG A 79 -15.94 -4.40 -7.89
CA ARG A 79 -15.31 -4.18 -6.58
C ARG A 79 -13.78 -4.23 -6.68
N ARG A 80 -13.24 -5.24 -7.38
CA ARG A 80 -11.79 -5.35 -7.60
C ARG A 80 -11.24 -4.12 -8.33
N VAL A 81 -11.92 -3.65 -9.38
CA VAL A 81 -11.52 -2.41 -10.10
C VAL A 81 -11.53 -1.18 -9.19
N ILE A 82 -12.50 -1.06 -8.26
CA ILE A 82 -12.50 0.03 -7.28
C ILE A 82 -11.26 -0.05 -6.37
N VAL A 83 -10.94 -1.23 -5.83
CA VAL A 83 -9.75 -1.40 -4.98
C VAL A 83 -8.47 -1.08 -5.77
N SER A 84 -8.33 -1.59 -6.99
CA SER A 84 -7.19 -1.28 -7.89
C SER A 84 -7.02 0.22 -8.18
N LYS A 85 -8.12 0.99 -8.20
CA LYS A 85 -8.13 2.44 -8.41
C LYS A 85 -8.06 3.25 -7.11
N THR A 86 -8.02 2.58 -5.96
CA THR A 86 -7.84 3.25 -4.67
C THR A 86 -6.36 3.61 -4.50
N LEU A 87 -6.08 4.71 -3.81
CA LEU A 87 -4.71 5.12 -3.53
C LEU A 87 -4.06 4.11 -2.58
N MET A 88 -2.77 3.79 -2.79
CA MET A 88 -2.05 2.83 -1.95
C MET A 88 -2.13 3.13 -0.43
N PRO A 89 -1.99 4.40 0.02
CA PRO A 89 -2.22 4.77 1.42
C PRO A 89 -3.55 4.28 2.00
N ASP A 90 -4.63 4.43 1.24
CA ASP A 90 -5.98 4.06 1.63
C ASP A 90 -6.13 2.54 1.65
N VAL A 91 -5.57 1.82 0.66
CA VAL A 91 -5.62 0.35 0.65
C VAL A 91 -4.90 -0.26 1.86
N TYR A 92 -3.69 0.21 2.17
CA TYR A 92 -2.98 -0.25 3.37
C TYR A 92 -3.78 0.06 4.63
N TYR A 93 -4.37 1.25 4.72
CA TYR A 93 -5.19 1.62 5.86
C TYR A 93 -6.41 0.71 6.04
N VAL A 94 -7.18 0.46 4.97
CA VAL A 94 -8.34 -0.44 5.00
C VAL A 94 -7.91 -1.85 5.43
N TYR A 95 -6.76 -2.33 4.95
CA TYR A 95 -6.25 -3.65 5.29
C TYR A 95 -5.91 -3.79 6.79
N ILE A 96 -5.27 -2.76 7.37
CA ILE A 96 -5.03 -2.71 8.82
C ILE A 96 -6.35 -2.62 9.60
N TRP A 97 -7.26 -1.76 9.18
CA TRP A 97 -8.55 -1.58 9.84
C TRP A 97 -9.34 -2.89 9.88
N LEU A 98 -9.43 -3.59 8.74
CA LEU A 98 -10.08 -4.88 8.62
C LEU A 98 -9.48 -5.92 9.59
N ARG A 99 -8.16 -5.94 9.74
CA ARG A 99 -7.46 -6.80 10.69
C ARG A 99 -7.83 -6.50 12.14
N ILE A 100 -7.89 -5.23 12.50
CA ILE A 100 -8.35 -4.79 13.83
C ILE A 100 -9.76 -5.30 14.11
N GLN A 101 -10.68 -5.17 13.14
CA GLN A 101 -12.06 -5.62 13.29
C GLN A 101 -12.20 -7.15 13.33
N ALA A 102 -11.35 -7.88 12.61
CA ALA A 102 -11.45 -9.33 12.49
C ALA A 102 -10.83 -10.07 13.68
N ILE A 103 -9.62 -9.69 14.09
CA ILE A 103 -8.82 -10.44 15.07
C ILE A 103 -8.26 -9.58 16.21
N GLY A 104 -8.42 -8.26 16.17
CA GLY A 104 -7.96 -7.32 17.18
C GLY A 104 -6.72 -6.51 16.77
N ASN A 105 -6.33 -5.58 17.63
CA ASN A 105 -5.28 -4.60 17.36
C ASN A 105 -3.85 -5.09 17.63
N MET A 106 -3.69 -6.12 18.46
CA MET A 106 -2.36 -6.64 18.79
C MET A 106 -1.82 -7.47 17.63
N LEU A 107 -0.65 -7.10 17.11
CA LEU A 107 0.06 -7.78 16.03
C LEU A 107 1.28 -8.50 16.57
N GLU A 108 1.31 -9.82 16.38
CA GLU A 108 2.46 -10.65 16.70
C GLU A 108 3.11 -11.15 15.42
N MET A 109 4.43 -10.98 15.30
CA MET A 109 5.18 -11.39 14.11
C MET A 109 6.52 -12.03 14.47
N ASP A 110 6.86 -13.10 13.77
CA ASP A 110 8.20 -13.69 13.83
C ASP A 110 9.17 -12.83 13.02
N LEU A 111 10.10 -12.16 13.71
CA LEU A 111 11.14 -11.34 13.08
C LEU A 111 12.51 -11.96 13.23
N VAL A 112 13.37 -11.73 12.24
CA VAL A 112 14.80 -12.09 12.29
C VAL A 112 15.62 -10.80 12.35
N CYS A 113 16.46 -10.65 13.37
CA CYS A 113 17.33 -9.49 13.47
C CYS A 113 18.33 -9.45 12.30
N PRO A 114 18.37 -8.38 11.49
CA PRO A 114 19.24 -8.30 10.31
C PRO A 114 20.74 -8.22 10.67
N GLN A 115 21.07 -7.99 11.94
CA GLN A 115 22.44 -7.80 12.42
C GLN A 115 23.05 -9.06 13.05
N CYS A 116 22.24 -9.91 13.68
CA CYS A 116 22.72 -11.09 14.41
C CYS A 116 21.95 -12.38 14.11
N ASN A 117 21.01 -12.34 13.16
CA ASN A 117 20.17 -13.45 12.70
C ASN A 117 19.38 -14.14 13.82
N HIS A 118 19.18 -13.48 14.96
CA HIS A 118 18.36 -14.00 16.04
C HIS A 118 16.88 -13.80 15.72
N SER A 119 16.12 -14.89 15.73
CA SER A 119 14.66 -14.88 15.61
C SER A 119 14.01 -14.54 16.94
N PHE A 120 12.97 -13.71 16.93
CA PHE A 120 12.17 -13.33 18.09
C PHE A 120 10.75 -12.95 17.67
N ILE A 121 9.80 -13.02 18.61
CA ILE A 121 8.44 -12.55 18.39
C ILE A 121 8.39 -11.06 18.72
N PHE A 122 7.97 -10.26 17.75
CA PHE A 122 7.59 -8.87 17.95
C PHE A 122 6.10 -8.79 18.29
N THR A 123 5.75 -7.92 19.22
CA THR A 123 4.35 -7.60 19.56
C THR A 123 4.16 -6.09 19.43
N GLY A 124 3.27 -5.68 18.53
CA GLY A 124 2.92 -4.27 18.30
C GLY A 124 1.42 -4.02 18.47
N ASP A 125 1.05 -2.77 18.73
CA ASP A 125 -0.35 -2.33 18.78
C ASP A 125 -0.67 -1.50 17.53
N LEU A 126 -1.53 -2.02 16.65
CA LEU A 126 -1.93 -1.35 15.40
C LEU A 126 -2.75 -0.08 15.62
N LEU A 127 -3.41 0.08 16.78
CA LEU A 127 -4.13 1.32 17.10
C LEU A 127 -3.17 2.49 17.38
N SER A 128 -1.89 2.18 17.67
CA SER A 128 -0.82 3.15 17.86
C SER A 128 -0.05 3.49 16.58
N THR A 129 -0.40 2.88 15.44
CA THR A 129 0.23 3.17 14.15
C THR A 129 0.04 4.63 13.79
N GLU A 130 1.13 5.31 13.45
CA GLU A 130 1.12 6.65 12.89
C GLU A 130 0.62 6.63 11.44
N VAL A 131 -0.32 7.51 11.15
CA VAL A 131 -0.96 7.65 9.84
C VAL A 131 -0.78 9.08 9.38
N ARG A 132 -0.12 9.25 8.24
CA ARG A 132 0.07 10.57 7.65
C ARG A 132 -1.13 10.93 6.77
N VAL A 133 -1.83 11.99 7.13
CA VAL A 133 -3.06 12.46 6.50
C VAL A 133 -2.80 13.83 5.88
N PRO A 134 -3.21 14.10 4.63
CA PRO A 134 -3.06 15.42 4.03
C PRO A 134 -3.87 16.46 4.82
N GLU A 135 -3.36 17.68 4.93
CA GLU A 135 -4.15 18.77 5.50
C GLU A 135 -5.33 19.12 4.59
N GLU A 136 -6.38 19.73 5.15
CA GLU A 136 -7.57 20.11 4.39
C GLU A 136 -7.19 21.13 3.32
N GLY A 137 -7.54 20.84 2.06
CA GLY A 137 -7.19 21.68 0.91
C GLY A 137 -5.73 21.58 0.44
N ALA A 138 -4.88 20.78 1.09
CA ALA A 138 -3.51 20.60 0.67
C ALA A 138 -3.43 19.92 -0.70
N GLU A 139 -2.55 20.43 -1.57
CA GLU A 139 -2.22 19.76 -2.82
C GLU A 139 -1.57 18.42 -2.54
N ARG A 140 -2.09 17.38 -3.21
CA ARG A 140 -1.62 15.99 -3.07
C ARG A 140 -0.57 15.62 -4.10
N THR A 141 -0.15 16.60 -4.88
CA THR A 141 0.78 16.44 -5.99
C THR A 141 1.94 17.40 -5.84
N TRP A 142 3.06 17.06 -6.46
CA TRP A 142 4.21 17.96 -6.57
C TRP A 142 4.86 17.78 -7.93
N GLU A 143 5.49 18.85 -8.41
CA GLU A 143 6.28 18.81 -9.64
C GLU A 143 7.72 18.38 -9.34
N TYR A 144 8.24 17.48 -10.16
CA TYR A 144 9.64 17.09 -10.18
C TYR A 144 10.26 17.45 -11.53
N GLN A 145 11.32 18.26 -11.50
CA GLN A 145 12.09 18.62 -12.69
C GLN A 145 13.15 17.55 -12.94
N LEU A 146 13.12 16.93 -14.13
CA LEU A 146 14.07 15.88 -14.50
C LEU A 146 15.47 16.48 -14.66
N VAL A 147 16.46 15.84 -14.02
CA VAL A 147 17.86 16.21 -14.19
C VAL A 147 18.31 15.94 -15.63
N LYS A 148 17.84 14.82 -16.21
CA LYS A 148 18.05 14.53 -17.62
C LYS A 148 16.70 14.24 -18.31
N PRO A 149 16.18 15.20 -19.09
CA PRO A 149 15.02 14.97 -19.93
C PRO A 149 15.18 13.73 -20.82
N PHE A 150 14.09 13.00 -21.03
CA PHE A 150 14.01 11.84 -21.93
C PHE A 150 12.77 11.95 -22.82
N GLU A 151 12.66 11.09 -23.82
CA GLU A 151 11.55 11.14 -24.77
C GLU A 151 10.48 10.11 -24.41
N ILE A 152 9.22 10.53 -24.41
CA ILE A 152 8.06 9.65 -24.34
C ILE A 152 7.23 9.91 -25.59
N ARG A 153 7.06 8.87 -26.42
CA ARG A 153 6.28 8.93 -27.67
C ARG A 153 6.75 10.05 -28.62
N GLY A 154 8.05 10.33 -28.64
CA GLY A 154 8.66 11.39 -29.46
C GLY A 154 8.52 12.80 -28.88
N THR A 155 7.94 12.96 -27.69
CA THR A 155 7.89 14.23 -26.98
C THR A 155 8.95 14.26 -25.88
N LYS A 156 9.77 15.31 -25.87
CA LYS A 156 10.76 15.54 -24.81
C LYS A 156 10.04 15.90 -23.51
N VAL A 157 10.25 15.11 -22.47
CA VAL A 157 9.69 15.31 -21.13
C VAL A 157 10.75 15.92 -20.23
N GLU A 158 10.43 17.07 -19.62
CA GLU A 158 11.35 17.82 -18.75
C GLU A 158 10.88 17.85 -17.28
N SER A 159 9.59 17.66 -17.03
CA SER A 159 9.04 17.56 -15.67
C SER A 159 7.91 16.54 -15.57
N LEU A 160 7.66 16.08 -14.34
CA LEU A 160 6.61 15.14 -13.98
C LEU A 160 5.79 15.72 -12.82
N ILE A 161 4.47 15.61 -12.88
CA ILE A 161 3.61 15.85 -11.72
C ILE A 161 3.35 14.50 -11.03
N LEU A 162 3.80 14.39 -9.78
CA LEU A 162 3.78 13.16 -9.00
C LEU A 162 2.76 13.27 -7.87
N GLY A 163 2.23 12.13 -7.42
CA GLY A 163 1.33 12.01 -6.28
C GLY A 163 1.37 10.61 -5.64
N PRO A 164 0.55 10.33 -4.62
CA PRO A 164 0.46 9.00 -4.01
C PRO A 164 0.05 7.96 -5.04
N ALA A 165 0.76 6.84 -5.18
CA ALA A 165 0.46 5.83 -6.19
C ALA A 165 -0.93 5.19 -6.02
N TYR A 166 -1.51 4.71 -7.13
CA TYR A 166 -2.69 3.83 -7.10
C TYR A 166 -2.29 2.39 -6.79
N TRP A 167 -3.19 1.63 -6.18
CA TRP A 167 -2.94 0.22 -5.83
C TRP A 167 -2.59 -0.66 -7.04
N SER A 168 -3.27 -0.43 -8.17
CA SER A 168 -2.99 -1.05 -9.47
C SER A 168 -1.55 -0.92 -9.96
N ALA A 169 -0.75 -0.02 -9.38
CA ALA A 169 0.66 0.09 -9.68
C ALA A 169 1.44 -1.18 -9.31
N ILE A 170 1.12 -1.79 -8.17
CA ILE A 170 1.88 -2.91 -7.61
C ILE A 170 1.23 -4.28 -7.82
N GLU A 171 -0.06 -4.33 -8.18
CA GLU A 171 -0.74 -5.58 -8.53
C GLU A 171 -0.10 -6.38 -9.69
N PRO A 172 0.64 -5.79 -10.64
CA PRO A 172 1.35 -6.56 -11.67
C PRO A 172 2.75 -7.02 -11.25
N VAL A 173 3.30 -6.52 -10.12
CA VAL A 173 4.67 -6.86 -9.70
C VAL A 173 4.68 -8.31 -9.25
N SER A 174 5.45 -9.15 -9.94
CA SER A 174 5.39 -10.60 -9.76
C SER A 174 5.76 -11.02 -8.33
N ALA A 175 5.15 -12.11 -7.86
CA ALA A 175 5.38 -12.67 -6.52
C ALA A 175 6.76 -13.35 -6.33
N GLY A 176 7.61 -13.31 -7.36
CA GLY A 176 8.90 -13.99 -7.40
C GLY A 176 10.00 -13.30 -6.59
N GLU A 177 11.27 -13.55 -6.93
CA GLU A 177 12.40 -12.79 -6.37
C GLU A 177 12.13 -11.30 -6.61
N PHE A 178 11.92 -10.56 -5.53
CA PHE A 178 11.47 -9.18 -5.54
C PHE A 178 12.47 -8.32 -6.31
N ASN A 179 12.24 -8.13 -7.62
CA ASN A 179 13.08 -7.29 -8.45
C ASN A 179 12.85 -5.83 -8.01
N THR A 180 13.75 -5.34 -7.16
CA THR A 180 13.68 -3.98 -6.61
C THR A 180 13.58 -2.90 -7.70
N GLY A 181 14.11 -3.16 -8.91
CA GLY A 181 14.00 -2.26 -10.04
C GLY A 181 12.57 -2.17 -10.58
N GLU A 182 11.93 -3.32 -10.84
CA GLU A 182 10.55 -3.39 -11.31
C GLU A 182 9.58 -2.78 -10.31
N ALA A 183 9.74 -3.08 -9.02
CA ALA A 183 8.89 -2.51 -7.97
C ALA A 183 9.02 -0.98 -7.90
N LYS A 184 10.24 -0.44 -7.98
CA LYS A 184 10.47 1.01 -8.03
C LYS A 184 9.85 1.63 -9.29
N ALA A 185 10.09 1.06 -10.47
CA ALA A 185 9.54 1.56 -11.72
C ALA A 185 8.01 1.56 -11.70
N ALA A 186 7.40 0.49 -11.18
CA ALA A 186 5.96 0.37 -11.01
C ALA A 186 5.38 1.45 -10.08
N LEU A 187 6.04 1.71 -8.94
CA LEU A 187 5.63 2.77 -8.01
C LEU A 187 5.77 4.15 -8.64
N ILE A 188 6.90 4.47 -9.26
CA ILE A 188 7.13 5.75 -9.95
C ILE A 188 6.04 5.96 -11.00
N ARG A 189 5.81 4.96 -11.87
CA ARG A 189 4.76 4.99 -12.88
C ARG A 189 3.38 5.21 -12.27
N GLY A 190 3.05 4.47 -11.22
CA GLY A 190 1.77 4.57 -10.51
C GLY A 190 1.53 5.92 -9.84
N SER A 191 2.61 6.65 -9.57
CA SER A 191 2.63 7.97 -8.95
C SER A 191 2.61 9.13 -9.94
N ILE A 192 2.93 8.92 -11.22
CA ILE A 192 2.79 9.97 -12.24
C ILE A 192 1.30 10.29 -12.41
N ARG A 193 0.95 11.56 -12.24
CA ARG A 193 -0.42 12.09 -12.37
C ARG A 193 -0.58 12.86 -13.67
N GLU A 194 0.46 13.61 -14.03
CA GLU A 194 0.49 14.42 -15.24
C GLU A 194 1.92 14.53 -15.76
N ILE A 195 2.05 14.69 -17.08
CA ILE A 195 3.27 15.03 -17.78
C ILE A 195 2.93 16.29 -18.58
N PRO A 196 3.34 17.49 -18.13
CA PRO A 196 2.88 18.74 -18.72
C PRO A 196 3.13 18.88 -20.23
N ALA A 197 4.13 18.16 -20.75
CA ALA A 197 4.46 18.13 -22.17
C ALA A 197 3.50 17.26 -23.02
N LEU A 198 2.63 16.46 -22.41
CA LEU A 198 1.71 15.55 -23.10
C LEU A 198 0.25 15.94 -22.84
N ASP A 199 -0.56 15.99 -23.89
CA ASP A 199 -1.99 16.25 -23.77
C ASP A 199 -2.77 14.99 -23.37
N GLY A 200 -3.67 15.13 -22.39
CA GLY A 200 -4.68 14.12 -22.04
C GLY A 200 -4.26 13.09 -20.98
N PRO A 201 -5.08 12.04 -20.77
CA PRO A 201 -4.83 11.05 -19.74
C PRO A 201 -3.59 10.20 -20.07
N ILE A 202 -2.73 10.02 -19.06
CA ILE A 202 -1.45 9.33 -19.22
C ILE A 202 -1.58 7.89 -18.72
N ALA A 203 -1.39 6.95 -19.63
CA ALA A 203 -1.20 5.53 -19.33
C ALA A 203 0.17 5.13 -19.86
N LEU A 204 1.16 5.05 -18.97
CA LEU A 204 2.54 4.71 -19.31
C LEU A 204 2.76 3.19 -19.31
N THR A 205 3.59 2.69 -20.21
CA THR A 205 4.18 1.36 -20.08
C THR A 205 5.40 1.42 -19.16
N LEU A 206 5.94 0.27 -18.73
CA LEU A 206 7.19 0.26 -17.96
C LEU A 206 8.37 0.70 -18.83
N ASP A 207 8.43 0.21 -20.06
CA ASP A 207 9.48 0.50 -21.03
C ASP A 207 9.58 2.01 -21.37
N GLU A 208 8.47 2.76 -21.25
CA GLU A 208 8.47 4.21 -21.43
C GLU A 208 9.27 4.96 -20.35
N LEU A 209 9.69 4.29 -19.28
CA LEU A 209 10.53 4.86 -18.21
C LEU A 209 11.98 4.33 -18.23
N ASP A 210 12.35 3.45 -19.16
CA ASP A 210 13.66 2.79 -19.19
C ASP A 210 14.83 3.76 -19.41
N ASP A 211 14.58 4.87 -20.12
CA ASP A 211 15.58 5.91 -20.38
C ASP A 211 15.77 6.88 -19.19
N MET A 212 14.99 6.73 -18.12
CA MET A 212 15.14 7.55 -16.92
C MET A 212 16.47 7.25 -16.24
N VAL A 213 17.27 8.29 -16.00
CA VAL A 213 18.57 8.13 -15.37
C VAL A 213 18.46 7.81 -13.89
N LYS A 214 19.45 7.07 -13.36
CA LYS A 214 19.48 6.63 -11.97
C LYS A 214 19.29 7.76 -10.95
N ILE A 215 19.82 8.95 -11.21
CA ILE A 215 19.67 10.10 -10.31
C ILE A 215 18.21 10.55 -10.21
N ASP A 216 17.46 10.53 -11.30
CA ASP A 216 16.02 10.85 -11.31
C ASP A 216 15.22 9.75 -10.62
N ILE A 217 15.52 8.48 -10.88
CA ILE A 217 14.86 7.33 -10.22
C ILE A 217 14.98 7.43 -8.69
N GLU A 218 16.18 7.68 -8.16
CA GLU A 218 16.39 7.76 -6.72
C GLU A 218 15.84 9.06 -6.11
N SER A 219 15.88 10.18 -6.83
CA SER A 219 15.31 11.45 -6.35
C SER A 219 13.79 11.38 -6.28
N ILE A 220 13.14 10.82 -7.30
CA ILE A 220 11.69 10.57 -7.30
C ILE A 220 11.32 9.58 -6.20
N SER A 221 12.07 8.48 -6.05
CA SER A 221 11.83 7.50 -4.98
C SER A 221 11.93 8.13 -3.59
N SER A 222 12.92 9.00 -3.38
CA SER A 222 13.08 9.73 -2.10
C SER A 222 11.92 10.72 -1.90
N GLY A 223 11.55 11.46 -2.94
CA GLY A 223 10.40 12.36 -2.90
C GLY A 223 9.07 11.65 -2.61
N LEU A 224 8.89 10.43 -3.12
CA LEU A 224 7.74 9.58 -2.81
C LEU A 224 7.68 9.18 -1.33
N GLU A 225 8.82 8.85 -0.73
CA GLU A 225 8.92 8.52 0.69
C GLU A 225 8.72 9.76 1.58
N GLU A 226 9.33 10.89 1.21
CA GLU A 226 9.19 12.17 1.92
C GLU A 226 7.73 12.64 1.91
N ASN A 227 7.04 12.48 0.79
CA ASN A 227 5.63 12.82 0.60
C ASN A 227 4.68 11.63 0.81
N ARG A 228 5.11 10.54 1.46
CA ARG A 228 4.24 9.37 1.69
C ARG A 228 3.02 9.76 2.53
N LEU A 229 1.86 9.22 2.21
CA LEU A 229 0.63 9.31 3.00
C LEU A 229 0.25 7.92 3.52
N GLY A 230 -0.71 7.87 4.45
CA GLY A 230 -1.22 6.63 5.01
C GLY A 230 -0.37 6.09 6.16
N PRO A 231 -0.59 4.82 6.55
CA PRO A 231 0.11 4.21 7.67
C PRO A 231 1.58 3.92 7.36
N ASP A 232 2.46 4.06 8.34
CA ASP A 232 3.83 3.54 8.24
C ASP A 232 3.80 2.00 8.34
N MET A 233 4.03 1.33 7.20
CA MET A 233 4.05 -0.15 7.10
C MET A 233 5.41 -0.75 7.50
N SER A 234 6.14 -0.08 8.39
CA SER A 234 7.42 -0.56 8.92
C SER A 234 7.35 -0.86 10.42
N ILE A 235 8.20 -1.78 10.85
CA ILE A 235 8.40 -2.14 12.25
C ILE A 235 9.77 -1.62 12.67
N GLU A 236 9.77 -0.81 13.71
CA GLU A 236 10.98 -0.27 14.34
C GLU A 236 11.11 -0.80 15.76
N GLY A 237 12.34 -1.14 16.17
CA GLY A 237 12.57 -1.67 17.51
C GLY A 237 14.02 -2.00 17.81
N LYS A 238 14.25 -2.68 18.94
CA LYS A 238 15.59 -3.14 19.37
C LYS A 238 15.60 -4.66 19.46
N CYS A 239 16.62 -5.28 18.86
CA CYS A 239 16.78 -6.73 18.95
C CYS A 239 16.96 -7.15 20.41
N PRO A 240 16.22 -8.15 20.93
CA PRO A 240 16.32 -8.57 22.33
C PRO A 240 17.71 -9.14 22.68
N LYS A 241 18.42 -9.71 21.69
CA LYS A 241 19.76 -10.31 21.87
C LYS A 241 20.89 -9.30 21.75
N CYS A 242 21.06 -8.66 20.58
CA CYS A 242 22.21 -7.78 20.33
C CYS A 242 21.95 -6.31 20.67
N LYS A 243 20.73 -5.94 21.07
CA LYS A 243 20.29 -4.58 21.45
C LYS A 243 20.40 -3.51 20.35
N ARG A 244 20.85 -3.86 19.14
CA ARG A 244 20.87 -2.95 17.99
C ARG A 244 19.46 -2.62 17.55
N GLU A 245 19.28 -1.37 17.12
CA GLU A 245 18.07 -0.90 16.48
C GLU A 245 17.90 -1.56 15.11
N PHE A 246 16.66 -1.78 14.71
CA PHE A 246 16.31 -2.27 13.39
C PHE A 246 15.05 -1.57 12.89
N LYS A 247 14.94 -1.49 11.57
CA LYS A 247 13.75 -1.11 10.83
C LYS A 247 13.54 -2.14 9.74
N THR A 248 12.35 -2.74 9.68
CA THR A 248 11.99 -3.72 8.65
C THR A 248 10.60 -3.43 8.13
N ALA A 249 10.31 -3.80 6.89
CA ALA A 249 8.94 -3.79 6.41
C ALA A 249 8.11 -4.81 7.20
N MET A 250 6.87 -4.46 7.49
CA MET A 250 5.88 -5.40 8.01
C MET A 250 5.52 -6.40 6.91
N ASP A 251 5.50 -7.69 7.21
CA ASP A 251 4.94 -8.70 6.31
C ASP A 251 3.41 -8.63 6.36
N TRP A 252 2.84 -7.94 5.38
CA TRP A 252 1.40 -7.79 5.18
C TRP A 252 0.80 -8.90 4.30
N GLY A 253 1.53 -9.99 4.07
CA GLY A 253 0.96 -11.21 3.49
C GLY A 253 -0.17 -11.76 4.34
N TYR A 254 -1.22 -12.27 3.71
CA TYR A 254 -2.44 -12.73 4.40
C TYR A 254 -2.13 -13.68 5.57
N ASP A 255 -1.31 -14.70 5.34
CA ASP A 255 -0.94 -15.68 6.39
C ASP A 255 -0.14 -15.05 7.53
N SER A 256 0.69 -14.07 7.25
CA SER A 256 1.49 -13.38 8.26
C SER A 256 0.67 -12.34 9.04
N PHE A 257 -0.24 -11.64 8.36
CA PHE A 257 -0.93 -10.48 8.91
C PHE A 257 -2.26 -10.83 9.60
N PHE A 258 -2.97 -11.84 9.09
CA PHE A 258 -4.24 -12.33 9.62
C PHE A 258 -4.13 -13.64 10.40
N SER A 259 -2.92 -14.19 10.59
CA SER A 259 -2.77 -15.28 11.53
C SER A 259 -2.86 -14.75 12.97
N VAL A 260 -3.79 -15.32 13.73
CA VAL A 260 -3.68 -15.33 15.18
C VAL A 260 -2.54 -16.30 15.46
N SER A 261 -1.40 -15.76 15.90
CA SER A 261 -0.17 -16.47 16.28
C SER A 261 -0.42 -17.55 17.34
N SER A 262 -1.08 -18.64 16.96
CA SER A 262 -1.02 -19.92 17.65
C SER A 262 0.26 -20.64 17.23
N ARG A 263 1.41 -19.98 17.43
CA ARG A 263 2.69 -20.66 17.62
C ARG A 263 3.00 -20.79 19.11
N LEU A 264 1.98 -21.20 19.88
CA LEU A 264 2.25 -22.16 20.94
C LEU A 264 2.49 -23.52 20.26
N ASN A 265 3.78 -23.89 20.14
CA ASN A 265 4.37 -25.21 19.90
C ASN A 265 5.12 -25.38 18.56
N ARG A 266 6.46 -25.33 18.63
CA ARG A 266 7.32 -26.53 18.55
C ARG A 266 8.67 -26.29 19.19
#